data_AF-A0A8S3SH83-F1
#
_entry.id   AF-A0A8S3SH83-F1
#
_cell.length_a   1.000
_cell.length_b   1.000
_cell.length_c   1.000
_cell.angle_alpha   90.00
_cell.angle_beta   90.00
_cell.angle_gamma   90.00
#
_symmetry.space_group_name_H-M   'P 1'
#
loop_
_entity.id
_entity.type
_entity.pdbx_description
1 polymer ?
#
loop_
_entity_poly.entity_id
_entity_poly.type
_entity_poly.pdbx_seq_one_letter_code
_entity_poly.pdbx_strand_id
1 'polypeptide(L)'
;MLILAGDVESNPGPAVDISDQSLSIFHCNIRSLRNKLDYISNVIEEFDIVFFTETHLAPFITNDKIALPEFETPIRKDRNSDGGGVIMYYKSNINIKRRLDLEHDSLEIMWFELKTKLHVILINITYRSERFSPSNFWSLYDMMLKRALDETNHIICLGDLNKNFLLNLPNCISDILSINGLFNTISDATHFDSRTGSLSLLDPILITDSIQFIDSGIIPINRDISDHEGTYITVRSGFSNSKSFKRTIWDYKRGDYNLMKQMVSEVEWNKLLDNDISIHESCNIFTHEFLKVTESCIPKKEVIIRSNDKIWFNSNLRKEIRKRE
;
A
#
# COMPACT_ATOMS: atom_id res chain seq x y z
N MET A 1 12.62 8.66 -42.47
CA MET A 1 11.78 9.85 -42.20
C MET A 1 11.04 9.65 -40.88
N LEU A 2 11.78 9.54 -39.77
CA LEU A 2 11.25 9.36 -38.39
C LEU A 2 12.17 10.01 -37.33
N ILE A 3 13.18 10.76 -37.80
CA ILE A 3 14.21 11.43 -36.97
C ILE A 3 13.95 12.95 -36.86
N LEU A 4 12.93 13.48 -37.55
CA LEU A 4 12.58 14.91 -37.51
C LEU A 4 11.61 15.31 -36.39
N ALA A 5 11.17 14.35 -35.55
CA ALA A 5 10.43 14.65 -34.33
C ALA A 5 11.42 14.61 -33.17
N GLY A 6 12.05 15.75 -32.85
CA GLY A 6 13.00 15.92 -31.75
C GLY A 6 12.35 15.80 -30.35
N ASP A 7 11.54 14.76 -30.15
CA ASP A 7 10.66 14.54 -28.99
C ASP A 7 10.87 13.13 -28.41
N VAL A 8 12.06 12.57 -28.58
CA VAL A 8 12.45 11.28 -27.98
C VAL A 8 13.78 11.47 -27.25
N GLU A 9 13.72 11.46 -25.92
CA GLU A 9 14.92 11.42 -25.08
C GLU A 9 15.73 10.15 -25.35
N SER A 10 17.05 10.29 -25.39
CA SER A 10 18.02 9.24 -25.75
C SER A 10 18.17 8.12 -24.70
N ASN A 11 17.54 8.25 -23.54
CA ASN A 11 17.58 7.27 -22.46
C ASN A 11 16.16 6.84 -22.08
N PRO A 12 15.56 5.85 -22.79
CA PRO A 12 14.42 5.16 -22.23
C PRO A 12 14.97 4.39 -21.02
N GLY A 13 14.50 4.72 -19.82
CA GLY A 13 14.85 3.96 -18.61
C GLY A 13 14.66 2.44 -18.84
N PRO A 14 15.31 1.59 -18.03
CA PRO A 14 15.40 0.16 -18.28
C PRO A 14 14.03 -0.46 -18.52
N ALA A 15 13.97 -1.41 -19.45
CA ALA A 15 12.76 -2.18 -19.70
C ALA A 15 12.39 -2.92 -18.40
N VAL A 16 11.28 -2.52 -17.78
CA VAL A 16 10.79 -3.18 -16.57
C VAL A 16 10.32 -4.57 -16.95
N ASP A 17 11.09 -5.59 -16.60
CA ASP A 17 10.70 -6.97 -16.76
C ASP A 17 9.53 -7.26 -15.82
N ILE A 18 8.57 -8.08 -16.25
CA ILE A 18 7.40 -8.41 -15.40
C ILE A 18 7.86 -9.22 -14.18
N SER A 19 9.03 -9.86 -14.25
CA SER A 19 9.70 -10.53 -13.13
C SER A 19 10.28 -9.59 -12.07
N ASP A 20 10.51 -8.31 -12.39
CA ASP A 20 11.02 -7.30 -11.45
C ASP A 20 9.89 -6.55 -10.70
N GLN A 21 8.65 -6.91 -11.00
CA GLN A 21 7.45 -6.33 -10.39
C GLN A 21 7.10 -7.07 -9.10
N SER A 22 7.35 -6.42 -7.97
CA SER A 22 7.11 -6.94 -6.63
C SER A 22 5.91 -6.29 -5.95
N LEU A 23 5.40 -6.97 -4.93
CA LEU A 23 4.39 -6.45 -4.01
C LEU A 23 4.95 -6.51 -2.60
N SER A 24 4.91 -5.39 -1.87
CA SER A 24 5.39 -5.30 -0.50
C SER A 24 4.22 -5.36 0.50
N ILE A 25 4.37 -6.23 1.51
CA ILE A 25 3.37 -6.45 2.55
C ILE A 25 4.02 -6.18 3.90
N PHE A 26 3.34 -5.41 4.75
CA PHE A 26 3.78 -5.06 6.10
C PHE A 26 2.75 -5.49 7.14
N HIS A 27 3.24 -5.89 8.32
CA HIS A 27 2.44 -6.16 9.51
C HIS A 27 3.07 -5.58 10.76
N CYS A 28 2.26 -5.01 11.65
CA CYS A 28 2.68 -4.67 13.00
C CYS A 28 1.54 -4.86 14.00
N ASN A 29 1.82 -5.45 15.16
CA ASN A 29 0.95 -5.30 16.33
C ASN A 29 1.11 -3.87 16.85
N ILE A 30 0.07 -3.04 16.65
CA ILE A 30 0.17 -1.58 16.87
C ILE A 30 -0.24 -1.16 18.28
N ARG A 31 -0.79 -2.08 19.08
CA ARG A 31 -1.27 -1.84 20.46
C ARG A 31 -2.08 -0.55 20.61
N SER A 32 -3.19 -0.43 19.88
CA SER A 32 -4.06 0.74 19.73
C SER A 32 -3.66 1.71 18.61
N LEU A 33 -4.52 1.80 17.59
CA LEU A 33 -4.23 2.53 16.35
C LEU A 33 -4.51 4.04 16.42
N ARG A 34 -5.53 4.46 17.18
CA ARG A 34 -6.25 5.74 17.00
C ARG A 34 -5.41 7.02 17.07
N ASN A 35 -4.23 6.97 17.70
CA ASN A 35 -3.34 8.12 17.85
C ASN A 35 -1.91 7.85 17.33
N LYS A 36 -1.73 6.75 16.58
CA LYS A 36 -0.40 6.29 16.15
C LYS A 36 -0.17 6.40 14.64
N LEU A 37 -1.23 6.65 13.86
CA LEU A 37 -1.19 6.72 12.40
C LEU A 37 -0.15 7.72 11.89
N ASP A 38 -0.10 8.92 12.46
CA ASP A 38 0.85 9.95 12.03
C ASP A 38 2.32 9.51 12.20
N TYR A 39 2.61 8.77 13.28
CA TYR A 39 3.96 8.34 13.61
C TYR A 39 4.46 7.20 12.72
N ILE A 40 3.55 6.35 12.24
CA ILE A 40 3.88 5.18 11.41
C ILE A 40 3.66 5.43 9.92
N SER A 41 2.99 6.54 9.55
CA SER A 41 2.64 6.91 8.19
C SER A 41 3.81 6.81 7.21
N ASN A 42 4.96 7.41 7.57
CA ASN A 42 6.17 7.39 6.76
C ASN A 42 6.72 5.97 6.52
N VAL A 43 6.61 5.09 7.51
CA VAL A 43 7.08 3.70 7.39
C VAL A 43 6.15 2.91 6.48
N ILE A 44 4.84 3.08 6.65
CA ILE A 44 3.86 2.26 5.94
C ILE A 44 3.59 2.73 4.51
N GLU A 45 3.90 3.98 4.15
CA GLU A 45 3.73 4.51 2.78
C GLU A 45 4.55 3.74 1.73
N GLU A 46 5.68 3.14 2.14
CA GLU A 46 6.52 2.32 1.26
C GLU A 46 5.87 0.97 0.89
N PHE A 47 4.85 0.55 1.66
CA PHE A 47 4.22 -0.75 1.50
C PHE A 47 2.96 -0.69 0.63
N ASP A 48 2.69 -1.77 -0.11
CA ASP A 48 1.49 -1.88 -0.94
C ASP A 48 0.28 -2.32 -0.10
N ILE A 49 0.49 -3.29 0.80
CA ILE A 49 -0.52 -3.80 1.73
C ILE A 49 0.03 -3.71 3.15
N VAL A 50 -0.78 -3.18 4.06
CA VAL A 50 -0.39 -2.90 5.45
C VAL A 50 -1.44 -3.51 6.37
N PHE A 51 -1.01 -4.35 7.30
CA PHE A 51 -1.85 -4.98 8.30
C PHE A 51 -1.50 -4.49 9.70
N PHE A 52 -2.51 -4.28 10.53
CA PHE A 52 -2.31 -4.11 11.98
C PHE A 52 -3.15 -5.08 12.78
N THR A 53 -2.53 -5.64 13.82
CA THR A 53 -3.19 -6.38 14.91
C THR A 53 -3.26 -5.50 16.16
N GLU A 54 -4.15 -5.87 17.09
CA GLU A 54 -4.44 -5.07 18.28
C GLU A 54 -4.79 -3.61 17.98
N THR A 55 -5.68 -3.40 17.02
CA THR A 55 -6.12 -2.05 16.64
C THR A 55 -6.83 -1.31 17.78
N HIS A 56 -7.47 -2.06 18.69
CA HIS A 56 -8.28 -1.57 19.81
C HIS A 56 -9.37 -0.58 19.35
N LEU A 57 -9.84 -0.75 18.11
CA LEU A 57 -10.88 0.07 17.55
C LEU A 57 -12.25 -0.46 17.97
N ALA A 58 -13.17 0.47 18.20
CA ALA A 58 -14.57 0.16 18.40
C ALA A 58 -15.35 0.31 17.08
N PRO A 59 -16.46 -0.44 16.90
CA PRO A 59 -17.28 -0.37 15.69
C PRO A 59 -17.81 1.02 15.35
N PHE A 60 -18.03 1.88 16.36
CA PHE A 60 -18.53 3.24 16.18
C PHE A 60 -17.47 4.24 15.68
N ILE A 61 -16.19 3.88 15.65
CA ILE A 61 -15.15 4.73 15.06
C ILE A 61 -15.33 4.69 13.55
N THR A 62 -15.54 5.84 12.91
CA THR A 62 -15.73 5.91 11.45
C THR A 62 -14.40 5.73 10.71
N ASN A 63 -14.46 5.17 9.50
CA ASN A 63 -13.28 4.95 8.68
C ASN A 63 -12.53 6.25 8.35
N ASP A 64 -13.22 7.40 8.24
CA ASP A 64 -12.59 8.71 8.01
C ASP A 64 -11.59 9.11 9.10
N LYS A 65 -11.80 8.66 10.34
CA LYS A 65 -10.91 8.97 11.48
C LYS A 65 -9.64 8.13 11.48
N ILE A 66 -9.61 7.07 10.67
CA ILE A 66 -8.51 6.12 10.58
C ILE A 66 -8.05 5.96 9.13
N ALA A 67 -8.42 6.91 8.26
CA ALA A 67 -8.00 6.91 6.87
C ALA A 67 -6.52 7.27 6.78
N LEU A 68 -5.81 6.61 5.85
CA LEU A 68 -4.41 6.89 5.57
C LEU A 68 -4.31 7.46 4.15
N PRO A 69 -3.50 8.52 3.94
CA PRO A 69 -3.21 9.02 2.59
C PRO A 69 -2.67 7.90 1.69
N GLU A 70 -2.99 7.92 0.40
CA GLU A 70 -2.63 6.90 -0.61
C GLU A 70 -3.27 5.50 -0.45
N PHE A 71 -3.94 5.22 0.68
CA PHE A 71 -4.64 3.95 0.90
C PHE A 71 -6.15 4.07 0.64
N GLU A 72 -6.73 2.95 0.22
CA GLU A 72 -8.18 2.79 0.12
C GLU A 72 -8.84 2.72 1.51
N THR A 73 -10.18 2.68 1.51
CA THR A 73 -10.95 2.51 2.74
C THR A 73 -10.52 1.23 3.47
N PRO A 74 -10.15 1.30 4.76
CA PRO A 74 -9.65 0.14 5.49
C PRO A 74 -10.71 -0.95 5.62
N ILE A 75 -10.25 -2.20 5.55
CA ILE A 75 -11.06 -3.38 5.85
C ILE A 75 -10.65 -3.89 7.23
N ARG A 76 -11.61 -4.02 8.15
CA ARG A 76 -11.34 -4.39 9.54
C ARG A 76 -12.31 -5.41 10.13
N LYS A 77 -11.88 -6.03 11.22
CA LYS A 77 -12.68 -6.84 12.13
C LYS A 77 -12.37 -6.36 13.54
N ASP A 78 -13.27 -5.54 14.08
CA ASP A 78 -13.15 -5.00 15.43
C ASP A 78 -13.56 -6.05 16.47
N ARG A 79 -13.05 -5.91 17.69
CA ARG A 79 -13.47 -6.72 18.84
C ARG A 79 -14.31 -5.87 19.80
N ASN A 80 -15.47 -6.39 20.21
CA ASN A 80 -16.41 -5.69 21.11
C ASN A 80 -15.97 -5.69 22.59
N SER A 81 -14.66 -5.67 22.88
CA SER A 81 -14.12 -5.66 24.24
C SER A 81 -12.81 -4.87 24.31
N ASP A 82 -12.26 -4.69 25.52
CA ASP A 82 -10.95 -4.09 25.72
C ASP A 82 -9.86 -4.96 25.07
N GLY A 83 -9.23 -4.43 24.02
CA GLY A 83 -8.12 -5.05 23.31
C GLY A 83 -8.52 -5.95 22.13
N GLY A 84 -7.58 -6.14 21.20
CA GLY A 84 -7.75 -6.96 20.00
C GLY A 84 -8.14 -6.16 18.75
N GLY A 85 -8.73 -6.86 17.78
CA GLY A 85 -9.12 -6.35 16.47
C GLY A 85 -7.99 -6.33 15.44
N VAL A 86 -8.37 -6.50 14.17
CA VAL A 86 -7.45 -6.56 13.02
C VAL A 86 -7.92 -5.63 11.89
N ILE A 87 -6.98 -5.04 11.17
CA ILE A 87 -7.25 -4.10 10.07
C ILE A 87 -6.25 -4.29 8.92
N MET A 88 -6.71 -4.02 7.70
CA MET A 88 -5.92 -3.98 6.49
C MET A 88 -6.12 -2.63 5.78
N TYR A 89 -5.00 -2.04 5.36
CA TYR A 89 -4.92 -0.96 4.40
C TYR A 89 -4.25 -1.48 3.13
N TYR A 90 -4.67 -0.98 1.98
CA TYR A 90 -4.12 -1.38 0.69
C TYR A 90 -4.19 -0.21 -0.30
N LYS A 91 -3.24 -0.11 -1.22
CA LYS A 91 -3.23 0.92 -2.27
C LYS A 91 -4.30 0.66 -3.34
N SER A 92 -4.80 1.73 -3.95
CA SER A 92 -5.92 1.74 -4.91
C SER A 92 -5.79 0.81 -6.13
N ASN A 93 -4.56 0.50 -6.53
CA ASN A 93 -4.26 -0.35 -7.68
C ASN A 93 -4.24 -1.85 -7.34
N ILE A 94 -4.45 -2.24 -6.09
CA ILE A 94 -4.38 -3.64 -5.63
C ILE A 94 -5.74 -4.31 -5.79
N ASN A 95 -5.77 -5.41 -6.55
CA ASN A 95 -6.96 -6.24 -6.70
C ASN A 95 -7.04 -7.25 -5.54
N ILE A 96 -7.61 -6.80 -4.42
CA ILE A 96 -7.75 -7.60 -3.20
C ILE A 96 -9.21 -7.63 -2.74
N LYS A 97 -9.67 -8.80 -2.30
CA LYS A 97 -11.03 -9.03 -1.82
C LYS A 97 -11.02 -9.85 -0.53
N ARG A 98 -11.81 -9.45 0.47
CA ARG A 98 -12.00 -10.24 1.70
C ARG A 98 -12.80 -11.53 1.43
N ARG A 99 -12.36 -12.64 2.02
CA ARG A 99 -12.92 -14.00 1.90
C ARG A 99 -13.53 -14.45 3.23
N LEU A 100 -14.75 -14.01 3.50
CA LEU A 100 -15.49 -14.35 4.73
C LEU A 100 -15.75 -15.85 4.89
N ASP A 101 -15.80 -16.58 3.78
CA ASP A 101 -16.02 -18.03 3.75
C ASP A 101 -14.83 -18.86 4.28
N LEU A 102 -13.64 -18.25 4.31
CA LEU A 102 -12.43 -18.81 4.93
C LEU A 102 -12.24 -18.36 6.38
N GLU A 103 -13.09 -17.46 6.89
CA GLU A 103 -13.00 -16.94 8.25
C GLU A 103 -13.82 -17.77 9.25
N HIS A 104 -13.47 -17.63 10.53
CA HIS A 104 -14.26 -18.14 11.63
C HIS A 104 -14.63 -17.00 12.58
N ASP A 105 -15.91 -16.89 12.95
CA ASP A 105 -16.44 -15.76 13.72
C ASP A 105 -15.81 -15.63 15.12
N SER A 106 -15.46 -16.76 15.74
CA SER A 106 -14.85 -16.76 17.07
C SER A 106 -13.38 -16.33 17.10
N LEU A 107 -12.75 -16.15 15.94
CA LEU A 107 -11.33 -15.83 15.82
C LEU A 107 -11.13 -14.41 15.27
N GLU A 108 -10.09 -13.74 15.76
CA GLU A 108 -9.69 -12.42 15.29
C GLU A 108 -8.82 -12.55 14.05
N ILE A 109 -9.46 -12.99 12.96
CA ILE A 109 -8.84 -13.35 11.69
C ILE A 109 -9.60 -12.71 10.54
N MET A 110 -8.85 -12.31 9.50
CA MET A 110 -9.40 -12.00 8.18
C MET A 110 -8.62 -12.72 7.09
N TRP A 111 -9.33 -13.14 6.04
CA TRP A 111 -8.74 -13.72 4.85
C TRP A 111 -8.96 -12.82 3.64
N PHE A 112 -7.98 -12.76 2.75
CA PHE A 112 -8.02 -11.95 1.55
C PHE A 112 -7.54 -12.75 0.35
N GLU A 113 -8.23 -12.59 -0.77
CA GLU A 113 -7.84 -13.06 -2.08
C GLU A 113 -7.20 -11.90 -2.85
N LEU A 114 -5.90 -12.01 -3.09
CA LEU A 114 -5.11 -11.08 -3.88
C LEU A 114 -4.91 -11.66 -5.28
N LYS A 115 -5.42 -10.96 -6.29
CA LYS A 115 -5.22 -11.33 -7.70
C LYS A 115 -4.03 -10.59 -8.27
N THR A 116 -2.95 -11.31 -8.51
CA THR A 116 -1.76 -10.78 -9.19
C THR A 116 -1.75 -11.21 -10.66
N LYS A 117 -0.77 -10.77 -11.45
CA LYS A 117 -0.63 -11.23 -12.84
C LYS A 117 -0.11 -12.68 -12.92
N LEU A 118 0.61 -13.12 -11.89
CA LEU A 118 1.25 -14.43 -11.85
C LEU A 118 0.32 -15.46 -11.19
N HIS A 119 -0.18 -15.13 -9.99
CA HIS A 119 -0.90 -16.05 -9.13
C HIS A 119 -2.07 -15.38 -8.40
N VAL A 120 -3.03 -16.19 -7.97
CA VAL A 120 -3.99 -15.81 -6.92
C VAL A 120 -3.38 -16.22 -5.59
N ILE A 121 -3.16 -15.24 -4.72
CA ILE A 121 -2.54 -15.43 -3.40
C ILE A 121 -3.63 -15.25 -2.34
N LEU A 122 -3.73 -16.19 -1.41
CA LEU A 122 -4.55 -16.02 -0.22
C LEU A 122 -3.69 -15.47 0.91
N ILE A 123 -4.12 -14.34 1.49
CA ILE A 123 -3.45 -13.67 2.60
C ILE A 123 -4.33 -13.79 3.84
N ASN A 124 -3.77 -14.35 4.91
CA ASN A 124 -4.39 -14.44 6.22
C ASN A 124 -3.71 -13.46 7.18
N ILE A 125 -4.51 -12.60 7.83
CA ILE A 125 -4.06 -11.84 9.00
C ILE A 125 -4.72 -12.39 10.26
N THR A 126 -3.90 -12.63 11.28
CA THR A 126 -4.33 -13.25 12.53
C THR A 126 -3.87 -12.47 13.75
N TYR A 127 -4.78 -12.23 14.69
CA TYR A 127 -4.42 -11.97 16.08
C TYR A 127 -4.89 -13.12 16.96
N ARG A 128 -3.95 -13.86 17.57
CA ARG A 128 -4.29 -14.91 18.55
C ARG A 128 -4.22 -14.33 19.95
N SER A 129 -5.39 -14.06 20.54
CA SER A 129 -5.46 -13.69 21.96
C SER A 129 -5.00 -14.84 22.87
N GLU A 130 -4.15 -14.54 23.86
CA GLU A 130 -3.74 -15.50 24.89
C GLU A 130 -4.90 -16.04 25.74
N ARG A 131 -6.03 -15.30 25.77
CA ARG A 131 -7.25 -15.70 26.48
C ARG A 131 -7.99 -16.86 25.80
N PHE A 132 -7.73 -17.09 24.51
CA PHE A 132 -8.39 -18.14 23.75
C PHE A 132 -7.66 -19.48 23.93
N SER A 133 -8.43 -20.56 24.12
CA SER A 133 -7.87 -21.90 24.32
C SER A 133 -6.91 -22.28 23.17
N PRO A 134 -5.64 -22.63 23.46
CA PRO A 134 -4.67 -22.98 22.42
C PRO A 134 -5.15 -24.12 21.53
N SER A 135 -5.72 -25.20 22.09
CA SER A 135 -6.17 -26.35 21.31
C SER A 135 -7.27 -25.96 20.32
N ASN A 136 -8.28 -25.23 20.80
CA ASN A 136 -9.40 -24.81 19.97
C ASN A 136 -8.94 -23.84 18.88
N PHE A 137 -8.01 -22.94 19.19
CA PHE A 137 -7.47 -22.02 18.20
C PHE A 137 -6.82 -22.78 17.06
N TRP A 138 -5.87 -23.67 17.38
CA TRP A 138 -5.08 -24.36 16.37
C TRP A 138 -5.91 -25.35 15.55
N SER A 139 -6.92 -26.00 16.14
CA SER A 139 -7.85 -26.84 15.39
C SER A 139 -8.69 -26.04 14.39
N LEU A 140 -9.20 -24.87 14.78
CA LEU A 140 -9.94 -23.98 13.87
C LEU A 140 -9.01 -23.38 12.80
N TYR A 141 -7.78 -23.01 13.19
CA TYR A 141 -6.77 -22.47 12.29
C TYR A 141 -6.39 -23.48 11.20
N ASP A 142 -6.10 -24.73 11.58
CA ASP A 142 -5.81 -25.82 10.66
C ASP A 142 -6.98 -26.12 9.70
N MET A 143 -8.23 -26.09 10.20
CA MET A 143 -9.41 -26.24 9.36
C MET A 143 -9.51 -25.11 8.30
N MET A 144 -9.28 -23.85 8.68
CA MET A 144 -9.30 -22.74 7.74
C MET A 144 -8.16 -22.82 6.72
N LEU A 145 -6.95 -23.18 7.17
CA LEU A 145 -5.80 -23.39 6.30
C LEU A 145 -6.07 -24.47 5.25
N LYS A 146 -6.63 -25.61 5.65
CA LYS A 146 -6.97 -26.70 4.71
C LYS A 146 -7.95 -26.26 3.64
N ARG A 147 -9.00 -25.52 4.02
CA ARG A 147 -9.95 -24.94 3.05
C ARG A 147 -9.27 -23.97 2.07
N ALA A 148 -8.35 -23.15 2.56
CA ALA A 148 -7.58 -22.24 1.72
C ALA A 148 -6.65 -23.01 0.75
N LEU A 149 -5.99 -24.07 1.24
CA LEU A 149 -5.12 -24.93 0.45
C LEU A 149 -5.86 -25.74 -0.62
N ASP A 150 -7.14 -26.04 -0.40
CA ASP A 150 -8.01 -26.66 -1.42
C ASP A 150 -8.23 -25.73 -2.64
N GLU A 151 -8.04 -24.41 -2.48
CA GLU A 151 -8.22 -23.42 -3.56
C GLU A 151 -6.92 -23.00 -4.26
N THR A 152 -5.86 -22.78 -3.49
CA THR A 152 -4.55 -22.38 -4.02
C THR A 152 -3.45 -22.81 -3.06
N ASN A 153 -2.30 -23.18 -3.62
CA ASN A 153 -1.12 -23.43 -2.81
C ASN A 153 -0.36 -22.14 -2.47
N HIS A 154 -0.76 -20.96 -2.98
CA HIS A 154 -0.08 -19.68 -2.73
C HIS A 154 -0.71 -18.98 -1.52
N ILE A 155 -0.15 -19.22 -0.32
CA ILE A 155 -0.69 -18.69 0.93
C ILE A 155 0.38 -17.93 1.69
N ILE A 156 -0.01 -16.76 2.21
CA ILE A 156 0.78 -15.95 3.14
C ILE A 156 -0.07 -15.76 4.41
N CYS A 157 0.39 -16.26 5.54
CA CYS A 157 -0.21 -16.00 6.84
C CYS A 157 0.73 -15.12 7.66
N LEU A 158 0.20 -14.04 8.22
CA LEU A 158 0.95 -13.08 9.02
C LEU A 158 0.09 -12.63 10.21
N GLY A 159 0.73 -12.03 11.20
CA GLY A 159 0.04 -11.55 12.39
C GLY A 159 0.70 -12.01 13.69
N ASP A 160 0.17 -11.52 14.80
CA ASP A 160 0.62 -11.91 16.14
C ASP A 160 -0.06 -13.22 16.56
N LEU A 161 0.72 -14.30 16.61
CA LEU A 161 0.26 -15.63 17.02
C LEU A 161 0.45 -15.89 18.52
N ASN A 162 1.02 -14.96 19.28
CA ASN A 162 1.34 -15.11 20.71
C ASN A 162 2.02 -16.46 21.01
N LYS A 163 2.95 -16.87 20.15
CA LYS A 163 3.82 -18.04 20.29
C LYS A 163 5.21 -17.65 19.89
N ASN A 164 6.20 -18.04 20.69
CA ASN A 164 7.58 -17.70 20.42
C ASN A 164 8.20 -18.67 19.41
N PHE A 165 8.38 -18.21 18.17
CA PHE A 165 8.98 -18.98 17.07
C PHE A 165 10.52 -19.05 17.15
N LEU A 166 11.17 -18.33 18.09
CA LEU A 166 12.59 -18.54 18.39
C LEU A 166 12.82 -19.82 19.21
N LEU A 167 11.77 -20.37 19.80
CA LEU A 167 11.81 -21.60 20.60
C LEU A 167 11.19 -22.76 19.83
N ASN A 168 11.45 -23.98 20.31
CA ASN A 168 10.75 -25.16 19.80
C ASN A 168 9.25 -25.00 20.01
N LEU A 169 8.51 -24.97 18.90
CA LEU A 169 7.06 -24.94 18.93
C LEU A 169 6.52 -26.29 19.46
N PRO A 170 5.39 -26.28 20.18
CA PRO A 170 4.66 -27.50 20.51
C PRO A 170 4.43 -28.38 19.27
N ASN A 171 4.59 -29.70 19.41
CA ASN A 171 4.46 -30.65 18.29
C ASN A 171 3.19 -30.45 17.48
N CYS A 172 2.04 -30.20 18.13
CA CYS A 172 0.79 -29.96 17.41
C CYS A 172 0.84 -28.75 16.45
N ILE A 173 1.56 -27.69 16.80
CA ILE A 173 1.73 -26.51 15.95
C ILE A 173 2.72 -26.83 14.83
N SER A 174 3.86 -27.43 15.17
CA SER A 174 4.88 -27.86 14.21
C SER A 174 4.30 -28.81 13.15
N ASP A 175 3.43 -29.75 13.57
CA ASP A 175 2.73 -30.68 12.69
C ASP A 175 1.76 -29.95 11.78
N ILE A 176 0.97 -29.01 12.29
CA ILE A 176 0.06 -28.18 11.47
C ILE A 176 0.86 -27.41 10.42
N LEU A 177 1.97 -26.78 10.78
CA LEU A 177 2.80 -26.04 9.81
C LEU A 177 3.39 -26.98 8.76
N SER A 178 3.97 -28.10 9.18
CA SER A 178 4.62 -29.06 8.28
C SER A 178 3.65 -29.74 7.32
N ILE A 179 2.49 -30.20 7.81
CA ILE A 179 1.47 -30.87 7.00
C ILE A 179 0.89 -29.92 5.95
N ASN A 180 0.71 -28.65 6.31
CA ASN A 180 0.18 -27.62 5.42
C ASN A 180 1.25 -26.92 4.58
N GLY A 181 2.52 -27.38 4.63
CA GLY A 181 3.63 -26.85 3.83
C GLY A 181 3.98 -25.38 4.15
N LEU A 182 3.74 -24.94 5.38
CA LEU A 182 4.03 -23.58 5.84
C LEU A 182 5.40 -23.52 6.52
N PHE A 183 6.22 -22.55 6.13
CA PHE A 183 7.45 -22.21 6.84
C PHE A 183 7.50 -20.72 7.18
N ASN A 184 8.19 -20.39 8.25
CA ASN A 184 8.36 -19.01 8.71
C ASN A 184 9.55 -18.34 8.03
N THR A 185 9.37 -17.10 7.56
CA THR A 185 10.44 -16.31 6.91
C THR A 185 11.16 -15.36 7.86
N ILE A 186 10.61 -15.09 9.05
CA ILE A 186 11.19 -14.15 10.02
C ILE A 186 12.11 -14.89 11.01
N SER A 187 13.36 -14.44 11.14
CA SER A 187 14.33 -15.01 12.08
C SER A 187 14.55 -14.18 13.35
N ASP A 188 14.29 -12.88 13.28
CA ASP A 188 14.61 -11.94 14.35
C ASP A 188 13.49 -11.84 15.39
N ALA A 189 13.81 -11.36 16.59
CA ALA A 189 12.78 -11.12 17.60
C ALA A 189 11.86 -9.97 17.16
N THR A 190 10.55 -10.15 17.33
CA THR A 190 9.53 -9.15 16.96
C THR A 190 8.86 -8.51 18.16
N HIS A 191 9.11 -8.98 19.38
CA HIS A 191 8.51 -8.43 20.60
C HIS A 191 9.53 -8.32 21.73
N PHE A 192 9.46 -7.21 22.45
CA PHE A 192 10.28 -6.93 23.64
C PHE A 192 9.41 -6.77 24.89
N ASP A 193 9.55 -7.68 25.87
CA ASP A 193 8.88 -7.54 27.16
C ASP A 193 9.73 -6.69 28.12
N SER A 194 9.32 -5.44 28.33
CA SER A 194 10.01 -4.49 29.22
C SER A 194 10.09 -4.94 30.69
N ARG A 195 9.20 -5.83 31.14
CA ARG A 195 9.18 -6.31 32.54
C ARG A 195 10.24 -7.37 32.79
N THR A 196 10.49 -8.22 31.79
CA THR A 196 11.41 -9.36 31.88
C THR A 196 12.72 -9.12 31.14
N GLY A 197 12.77 -8.11 30.27
CA GLY A 197 13.89 -7.86 29.36
C GLY A 197 14.02 -8.93 28.26
N SER A 198 12.97 -9.74 28.04
CA SER A 198 13.02 -10.87 27.11
C SER A 198 12.62 -10.46 25.69
N LEU A 199 13.25 -11.14 24.72
CA LEU A 199 12.99 -11.00 23.29
C LEU A 199 12.29 -12.25 22.78
N SER A 200 11.24 -12.08 21.98
CA SER A 200 10.42 -13.17 21.43
C SER A 200 10.07 -12.88 19.97
N LEU A 201 9.93 -13.92 19.15
CA LEU A 201 9.32 -13.82 17.82
C LEU A 201 7.87 -14.27 17.93
N LEU A 202 6.94 -13.31 18.02
CA LEU A 202 5.50 -13.55 18.15
C LEU A 202 4.74 -13.33 16.84
N ASP A 203 5.36 -12.62 15.89
CA ASP A 203 4.75 -12.13 14.66
C ASP A 203 5.38 -12.82 13.44
N PRO A 204 5.23 -14.15 13.26
CA PRO A 204 5.82 -14.83 12.11
C PRO A 204 5.14 -14.40 10.80
N ILE A 205 5.88 -14.53 9.70
CA ILE A 205 5.30 -14.55 8.36
C ILE A 205 5.47 -15.98 7.85
N LEU A 206 4.36 -16.70 7.79
CA LEU A 206 4.28 -18.08 7.34
C LEU A 206 3.87 -18.10 5.87
N ILE A 207 4.69 -18.71 5.02
CA ILE A 207 4.37 -18.85 3.60
C ILE A 207 4.43 -20.31 3.19
N THR A 208 3.70 -20.63 2.11
CA THR A 208 3.86 -21.89 1.42
C THR A 208 5.06 -21.87 0.47
N ASP A 209 5.60 -23.04 0.16
CA ASP A 209 6.75 -23.22 -0.76
C ASP A 209 6.54 -22.63 -2.16
N SER A 210 5.29 -22.41 -2.58
CA SER A 210 4.98 -21.83 -3.89
C SER A 210 5.08 -20.30 -3.92
N ILE A 211 5.20 -19.63 -2.76
CA ILE A 211 5.42 -18.19 -2.69
C ILE A 211 6.90 -17.88 -2.93
N GLN A 212 7.17 -17.20 -4.05
CA GLN A 212 8.49 -16.65 -4.33
C GLN A 212 8.61 -15.25 -3.73
N PHE A 213 9.32 -15.15 -2.61
CA PHE A 213 9.66 -13.87 -2.00
C PHE A 213 11.07 -13.42 -2.38
N ILE A 214 11.26 -12.10 -2.42
CA ILE A 214 12.53 -11.43 -2.74
C ILE A 214 13.27 -11.14 -1.43
N ASP A 215 12.55 -10.60 -0.46
CA ASP A 215 13.09 -10.17 0.83
C ASP A 215 12.01 -10.25 1.92
N SER A 216 12.43 -10.47 3.15
CA SER A 216 11.57 -10.43 4.34
C SER A 216 12.40 -10.14 5.57
N GLY A 217 11.82 -9.43 6.55
CA GLY A 217 12.53 -9.12 7.77
C GLY A 217 11.69 -8.31 8.74
N ILE A 218 12.40 -7.67 9.67
CA ILE A 218 11.80 -6.78 10.66
C ILE A 218 12.09 -5.31 10.34
N ILE A 219 11.19 -4.44 10.75
CA ILE A 219 11.35 -2.98 10.71
C ILE A 219 11.24 -2.45 12.13
N PRO A 220 12.27 -1.76 12.62
CA PRO A 220 12.24 -1.17 13.95
C PRO A 220 11.07 -0.20 14.12
N ILE A 221 10.24 -0.42 15.14
CA ILE A 221 9.18 0.49 15.55
C ILE A 221 9.57 1.19 16.84
N ASN A 222 9.31 2.49 16.91
CA ASN A 222 9.57 3.26 18.13
C ASN A 222 8.80 2.63 19.31
N ARG A 223 9.49 2.40 20.43
CA ARG A 223 8.92 1.78 21.64
C ARG A 223 7.79 2.58 22.28
N ASP A 224 7.72 3.88 22.01
CA ASP A 224 6.57 4.72 22.41
C ASP A 224 5.31 4.38 21.60
N ILE A 225 5.47 3.78 20.42
CA ILE A 225 4.39 3.34 19.53
C ILE A 225 4.03 1.89 19.83
N SER A 226 4.99 0.96 19.80
CA SER A 226 4.73 -0.45 20.09
C SER A 226 5.96 -1.13 20.68
N ASP A 227 5.73 -2.12 21.55
CA ASP A 227 6.74 -3.08 21.99
C ASP A 227 6.96 -4.21 20.97
N HIS A 228 6.18 -4.22 19.89
CA HIS A 228 6.42 -5.05 18.71
C HIS A 228 7.18 -4.30 17.62
N GLU A 229 8.04 -5.02 16.91
CA GLU A 229 8.60 -4.61 15.64
C GLU A 229 7.59 -4.82 14.50
N GLY A 230 7.77 -4.06 13.42
CA GLY A 230 7.11 -4.35 12.15
C GLY A 230 7.75 -5.56 11.50
N THR A 231 6.96 -6.33 10.77
CA THR A 231 7.41 -7.45 9.94
C THR A 231 7.01 -7.19 8.51
N TYR A 232 7.84 -7.57 7.56
CA TYR A 232 7.53 -7.36 6.15
C TYR A 232 7.97 -8.53 5.28
N ILE A 233 7.31 -8.65 4.15
CA ILE A 233 7.68 -9.55 3.07
C ILE A 233 7.42 -8.88 1.72
N THR A 234 8.36 -9.04 0.80
CA THR A 234 8.24 -8.58 -0.57
C THR A 234 8.16 -9.78 -1.49
N VAL A 235 7.04 -9.94 -2.21
CA VAL A 235 6.79 -11.10 -3.06
C VAL A 235 6.83 -10.75 -4.54
N ARG A 236 7.30 -11.69 -5.37
CA ARG A 236 7.19 -11.57 -6.83
C ARG A 236 5.74 -11.79 -7.23
N SER A 237 5.13 -10.77 -7.81
CA SER A 237 3.70 -10.77 -8.11
C SER A 237 3.39 -10.37 -9.55
N GLY A 238 4.36 -9.85 -10.30
CA GLY A 238 4.08 -9.22 -11.59
C GLY A 238 3.22 -7.95 -11.42
N PHE A 239 3.13 -7.42 -10.20
CA PHE A 239 2.42 -6.20 -9.86
C PHE A 239 3.34 -5.00 -10.08
N SER A 240 3.07 -4.19 -11.09
CA SER A 240 3.75 -2.91 -11.26
C SER A 240 2.94 -1.84 -10.57
N ASN A 241 3.58 -1.17 -9.62
CA ASN A 241 3.10 0.07 -9.03
C ASN A 241 3.24 1.23 -10.03
N SER A 242 2.85 1.05 -11.29
CA SER A 242 2.77 2.15 -12.24
C SER A 242 1.58 3.01 -11.85
N LYS A 243 1.82 3.98 -10.95
CA LYS A 243 0.87 5.02 -10.57
C LYS A 243 0.24 5.59 -11.85
N SER A 244 -1.06 5.34 -12.04
CA SER A 244 -1.84 6.18 -12.94
C SER A 244 -2.41 7.33 -12.14
N PHE A 245 -1.90 8.54 -12.32
CA PHE A 245 -2.35 9.71 -11.60
C PHE A 245 -3.06 10.70 -12.53
N LYS A 246 -4.01 11.43 -11.97
CA LYS A 246 -4.67 12.53 -12.67
C LYS A 246 -3.77 13.76 -12.57
N ARG A 247 -3.47 14.37 -13.71
CA ARG A 247 -2.75 15.63 -13.79
C ARG A 247 -3.59 16.63 -14.56
N THR A 248 -3.77 17.81 -13.98
CA THR A 248 -4.30 18.95 -14.71
C THR A 248 -3.17 19.52 -15.58
N ILE A 249 -3.39 19.54 -16.89
CA ILE A 249 -2.44 20.14 -17.84
C ILE A 249 -3.13 21.24 -18.64
N TRP A 250 -2.33 22.21 -19.06
CA TRP A 250 -2.77 23.26 -19.98
C TRP A 250 -2.97 22.69 -21.38
N ASP A 251 -4.13 22.96 -21.98
CA ASP A 251 -4.41 22.56 -23.36
C ASP A 251 -4.01 23.68 -24.33
N TYR A 252 -2.70 23.89 -24.48
CA TYR A 252 -2.12 24.96 -25.31
C TYR A 252 -2.68 24.98 -26.75
N LYS A 253 -3.07 23.82 -27.30
CA LYS A 253 -3.69 23.74 -28.64
C LYS A 253 -5.02 24.48 -28.74
N ARG A 254 -5.73 24.69 -27.63
CA ARG A 254 -7.03 25.35 -27.53
C ARG A 254 -6.95 26.71 -26.84
N GLY A 255 -5.75 27.23 -26.59
CA GLY A 255 -5.57 28.56 -26.00
C GLY A 255 -5.97 29.68 -26.97
N ASP A 256 -6.63 30.70 -26.45
CA ASP A 256 -6.87 31.94 -27.21
C ASP A 256 -5.69 32.90 -27.02
N TYR A 257 -4.72 32.78 -27.92
CA TYR A 257 -3.51 33.59 -27.89
C TYR A 257 -3.73 35.05 -28.32
N ASN A 258 -4.84 35.36 -29.01
CA ASN A 258 -5.16 36.73 -29.37
C ASN A 258 -5.72 37.47 -28.14
N LEU A 259 -6.63 36.83 -27.41
CA LEU A 259 -7.10 37.32 -26.11
C LEU A 259 -5.94 37.47 -25.12
N MET A 260 -5.05 36.46 -25.05
CA MET A 260 -3.87 36.53 -24.19
C MET A 260 -2.98 37.73 -24.51
N LYS A 261 -2.69 37.97 -25.80
CA LYS A 261 -1.91 39.14 -26.24
C LYS A 261 -2.59 40.45 -25.84
N GLN A 262 -3.90 40.54 -25.99
CA GLN A 262 -4.65 41.72 -25.57
C GLN A 262 -4.56 41.93 -24.06
N MET A 263 -4.89 40.91 -23.25
CA MET A 263 -4.88 40.99 -21.79
C MET A 263 -3.50 41.31 -21.22
N VAL A 264 -2.43 40.68 -21.75
CA VAL A 264 -1.04 41.00 -21.33
C VAL A 264 -0.69 42.46 -21.64
N SER A 265 -1.22 43.02 -22.74
CA SER A 265 -0.95 44.41 -23.13
C SER A 265 -1.75 45.42 -22.32
N GLU A 266 -2.89 45.02 -21.74
CA GLU A 266 -3.74 45.83 -20.87
C GLU A 266 -3.21 45.91 -19.42
N VAL A 267 -2.32 45.00 -19.02
CA VAL A 267 -1.70 45.01 -17.69
C VAL A 267 -0.72 46.18 -17.56
N GLU A 268 -0.91 47.03 -16.55
CA GLU A 268 -0.03 48.14 -16.22
C GLU A 268 1.27 47.66 -15.51
N TRP A 269 2.16 46.99 -16.25
CA TRP A 269 3.38 46.37 -15.70
C TRP A 269 4.26 47.35 -14.92
N ASN A 270 4.39 48.59 -15.39
CA ASN A 270 5.22 49.62 -14.74
C ASN A 270 4.72 50.00 -13.33
N LYS A 271 3.42 49.83 -13.06
CA LYS A 271 2.83 50.08 -11.75
C LYS A 271 2.97 48.88 -10.81
N LEU A 272 2.97 47.67 -11.38
CA LEU A 272 3.11 46.42 -10.63
C LEU A 272 4.57 46.08 -10.30
N LEU A 273 5.50 46.54 -11.11
CA LEU A 273 6.93 46.24 -11.03
C LEU A 273 7.73 47.53 -10.80
N ASP A 274 7.30 48.33 -9.81
CA ASP A 274 7.96 49.58 -9.43
C ASP A 274 9.40 49.33 -8.92
N ASN A 275 10.23 50.36 -8.83
CA ASN A 275 11.62 50.26 -8.39
C ASN A 275 11.77 50.07 -6.87
N ASP A 276 10.69 50.26 -6.10
CA ASP A 276 10.69 50.18 -4.64
C ASP A 276 10.48 48.75 -4.10
N ILE A 277 10.29 47.76 -4.98
CA ILE A 277 10.09 46.35 -4.60
C ILE A 277 11.35 45.52 -4.86
N SER A 278 11.60 44.53 -3.99
CA SER A 278 12.73 43.63 -4.14
C SER A 278 12.60 42.78 -5.41
N ILE A 279 13.74 42.37 -6.00
CA ILE A 279 13.77 41.51 -7.20
C ILE A 279 12.93 40.25 -7.01
N HIS A 280 12.99 39.63 -5.83
CA HIS A 280 12.23 38.42 -5.52
C HIS A 280 10.72 38.67 -5.54
N GLU A 281 10.29 39.80 -4.99
CA GLU A 281 8.89 40.20 -4.94
C GLU A 281 8.35 40.57 -6.33
N SER A 282 9.15 41.28 -7.13
CA SER A 282 8.86 41.56 -8.53
C SER A 282 8.68 40.29 -9.37
N CYS A 283 9.53 39.27 -9.18
CA CYS A 283 9.37 37.98 -9.85
C CYS A 283 8.07 37.26 -9.45
N ASN A 284 7.69 37.32 -8.17
CA ASN A 284 6.46 36.71 -7.68
C ASN A 284 5.22 37.41 -8.24
N ILE A 285 5.20 38.75 -8.23
CA ILE A 285 4.09 39.56 -8.78
C ILE A 285 3.94 39.32 -10.28
N PHE A 286 5.05 39.33 -11.03
CA PHE A 286 5.04 39.03 -12.46
C PHE A 286 4.46 37.64 -12.73
N THR A 287 4.97 36.62 -12.03
CA THR A 287 4.54 35.23 -12.22
C THR A 287 3.06 35.09 -11.90
N HIS A 288 2.58 35.73 -10.84
CA HIS A 288 1.18 35.70 -10.44
C HIS A 288 0.26 36.31 -11.50
N GLU A 289 0.52 37.54 -11.94
CA GLU A 289 -0.35 38.18 -12.94
C GLU A 289 -0.24 37.56 -14.33
N PHE A 290 0.95 37.11 -14.72
CA PHE A 290 1.09 36.36 -15.95
C PHE A 290 0.29 35.05 -15.90
N LEU A 291 0.37 34.30 -14.79
CA LEU A 291 -0.40 33.07 -14.64
C LEU A 291 -1.91 33.32 -14.65
N LYS A 292 -2.40 34.38 -14.01
CA LYS A 292 -3.82 34.77 -14.02
C LYS A 292 -4.34 35.07 -15.43
N VAL A 293 -3.55 35.79 -16.24
CA VAL A 293 -3.88 36.01 -17.65
C VAL A 293 -3.89 34.67 -18.40
N THR A 294 -2.89 33.81 -18.18
CA THR A 294 -2.87 32.48 -18.83
C THR A 294 -4.06 31.61 -18.44
N GLU A 295 -4.50 31.63 -17.17
CA GLU A 295 -5.65 30.85 -16.68
C GLU A 295 -6.96 31.26 -17.36
N SER A 296 -7.07 32.53 -17.71
CA SER A 296 -8.24 33.09 -18.41
C SER A 296 -8.25 32.75 -19.90
N CYS A 297 -7.08 32.51 -20.50
CA CYS A 297 -6.93 32.37 -21.96
C CYS A 297 -6.68 30.93 -22.41
N ILE A 298 -6.11 30.08 -21.56
CA ILE A 298 -5.69 28.72 -21.91
C ILE A 298 -6.51 27.74 -21.06
N PRO A 299 -7.40 26.94 -21.68
CA PRO A 299 -8.20 25.98 -20.92
C PRO A 299 -7.31 24.88 -20.34
N LYS A 300 -7.67 24.42 -19.14
CA LYS A 300 -7.05 23.27 -18.48
C LYS A 300 -7.86 22.01 -18.80
N LYS A 301 -7.17 20.87 -18.92
CA LYS A 301 -7.80 19.55 -19.03
C LYS A 301 -7.19 18.58 -18.05
N GLU A 302 -8.01 17.66 -17.56
CA GLU A 302 -7.55 16.57 -16.73
C GLU A 302 -7.08 15.41 -17.61
N VAL A 303 -5.86 14.95 -17.41
CA VAL A 303 -5.32 13.76 -18.09
C VAL A 303 -4.92 12.70 -17.08
N ILE A 304 -5.19 11.44 -17.42
CA ILE A 304 -4.69 10.30 -16.66
C ILE A 304 -3.33 9.93 -17.23
N ILE A 305 -2.27 10.22 -16.48
CA ILE A 305 -0.90 9.80 -16.77
C ILE A 305 -0.77 8.38 -16.23
N ARG A 306 -0.38 7.41 -17.04
CA ARG A 306 -0.04 6.06 -16.57
C ARG A 306 1.46 5.87 -16.74
N SER A 307 2.16 5.50 -15.68
CA SER A 307 3.63 5.36 -15.70
C SER A 307 4.11 4.23 -16.62
N ASN A 308 3.23 3.28 -16.97
CA ASN A 308 3.52 2.22 -17.94
C ASN A 308 3.18 2.59 -19.40
N ASP A 309 2.53 3.73 -19.65
CA ASP A 309 2.26 4.16 -21.02
C ASP A 309 3.59 4.53 -21.70
N LYS A 310 3.87 3.92 -22.84
CA LYS A 310 4.99 4.35 -23.68
C LYS A 310 4.73 5.80 -24.14
N ILE A 311 5.79 6.61 -24.27
CA ILE A 311 5.72 8.05 -24.59
C ILE A 311 4.89 8.31 -25.86
N TRP A 312 4.94 7.40 -26.83
CA TRP A 312 4.18 7.50 -28.10
C TRP A 312 2.73 6.98 -28.00
N PHE A 313 2.31 6.38 -26.89
CA PHE A 313 1.01 5.72 -26.73
C PHE A 313 -0.08 6.69 -26.30
N ASN A 314 -0.61 7.44 -27.28
CA ASN A 314 -1.62 8.47 -27.07
C ASN A 314 -3.07 7.93 -27.01
N SER A 315 -3.99 8.81 -26.64
CA SER A 315 -5.42 8.51 -26.52
C SER A 315 -6.10 8.11 -27.85
N ASN A 316 -5.58 8.54 -29.01
CA ASN A 316 -6.10 8.13 -30.31
C ASN A 316 -5.72 6.68 -30.62
N LEU A 317 -4.46 6.28 -30.38
CA LEU A 317 -4.02 4.89 -30.52
C LEU A 317 -4.82 3.95 -29.63
N ARG A 318 -5.18 4.37 -28.42
CA ARG A 318 -6.08 3.61 -27.52
C ARG A 318 -7.48 3.43 -28.09
N LYS A 319 -8.03 4.46 -28.73
CA LYS A 319 -9.36 4.38 -29.38
C LYS A 319 -9.33 3.42 -30.57
N GLU A 320 -8.26 3.44 -31.37
CA GLU A 320 -8.14 2.56 -32.53
C GLU A 320 -7.90 1.10 -32.15
N ILE A 321 -7.17 0.81 -31.06
CA ILE A 321 -7.04 -0.57 -30.54
C ILE A 321 -8.41 -1.12 -30.11
N ARG A 322 -9.26 -0.32 -29.47
CA ARG A 322 -10.60 -0.75 -29.04
C ARG A 322 -11.58 -1.01 -30.19
N LYS A 323 -11.24 -0.56 -31.41
CA LYS A 323 -12.02 -0.83 -32.63
C LYS A 323 -11.56 -2.07 -33.37
N ARG A 324 -10.45 -2.69 -32.95
CA ARG A 324 -10.03 -4.01 -33.44
C ARG A 324 -10.76 -5.09 -32.64
N GLU A 325 -12.03 -5.27 -32.95
CA GLU A 325 -12.76 -6.53 -32.78
C GLU A 325 -13.25 -6.98 -34.16
#